data_AF-A0A1G2H8E7-F1
#
_entry.id   AF-A0A1G2H8E7-F1
#
_cell.length_a   1.000
_cell.length_b   1.000
_cell.length_c   1.000
_cell.angle_alpha   90.00
_cell.angle_beta   90.00
_cell.angle_gamma   90.00
#
_symmetry.space_group_name_H-M   'P 1'
#
loop_
_entity.id
_entity.type
_entity.pdbx_description
1 polymer ?
#
loop_
_entity_poly.entity_id
_entity_poly.type
_entity_poly.pdbx_seq_one_letter_code
_entity_poly.pdbx_strand_id
1 'polypeptide(L)'
;MDNTQKFEGEKNPDAENSSETTFEKVSRRIADRGLDFHGKEHDESGRDPKTYHTSEHPRVLESRAKQMAEALELSPKQYALADMAIAWHDTVINYDRADQNEILAMVRRHRGARAGDKPKGADGNEGASAGLLEEQMRDENKISNSKIFTEEDIRIARWAIDATYPDVNLGSDFKGAVFEEYPYYGAAISQNPELGKFMEELKGEGIIKGPMFFQPHIEMPMERGEKVPKEVLVVAFSDLGAAGLGEEVVFLREGDDEMRELYANLRRPEVMSRLINGNEEEDIKDRERVSGAFFAWLKNQPGFAIWQALRFEKILCLMRRQDDITRNQELKLRAQFCHFIDNSRASLKRSRIMEAEFNGIKSERQDKESFAYLAKNTGYAI
;
A
#
# COMPACT_ATOMS: atom_id res chain seq x y z
N MET A 1 69.96 -13.56 38.53
CA MET A 1 69.31 -12.25 38.68
C MET A 1 69.75 -11.45 37.47
N ASP A 2 68.96 -11.07 36.48
CA ASP A 2 67.52 -11.08 36.21
C ASP A 2 67.37 -11.29 34.69
N ASN A 3 66.50 -12.17 34.20
CA ASN A 3 65.06 -12.00 34.01
C ASN A 3 64.69 -10.78 33.14
N THR A 4 64.62 -10.99 31.83
CA THR A 4 63.90 -10.08 30.92
C THR A 4 62.94 -10.92 30.10
N GLN A 5 61.66 -10.81 30.47
CA GLN A 5 60.55 -11.55 29.90
C GLN A 5 60.33 -11.17 28.42
N LYS A 6 60.02 -12.21 27.64
CA LYS A 6 59.40 -12.10 26.32
C LYS A 6 58.04 -11.41 26.48
N PHE A 7 57.84 -10.29 25.80
CA PHE A 7 56.50 -9.81 25.49
C PHE A 7 56.02 -10.57 24.26
N GLU A 8 55.15 -11.54 24.49
CA GLU A 8 54.32 -12.16 23.46
C GLU A 8 53.40 -11.08 22.88
N GLY A 9 53.39 -10.96 21.55
CA GLY A 9 52.48 -10.08 20.85
C GLY A 9 51.04 -10.50 21.16
N GLU A 10 50.27 -9.59 21.73
CA GLU A 10 48.83 -9.71 21.87
C GLU A 10 48.24 -9.97 20.47
N LYS A 11 47.75 -11.20 20.28
CA LYS A 11 46.87 -11.52 19.16
C LYS A 11 45.60 -10.70 19.34
N ASN A 12 45.38 -9.80 18.39
CA ASN A 12 44.14 -9.07 18.25
C ASN A 12 42.97 -10.08 18.12
N PRO A 13 42.01 -10.12 19.04
CA PRO A 13 40.93 -11.13 19.04
C PRO A 13 39.88 -10.91 17.94
N ASP A 14 39.98 -9.83 17.17
CA ASP A 14 39.03 -9.50 16.10
C ASP A 14 39.32 -10.16 14.75
N ALA A 15 40.27 -11.09 14.68
CA ALA A 15 40.66 -11.79 13.45
C ALA A 15 40.04 -13.20 13.28
N GLU A 16 39.02 -13.56 14.07
CA GLU A 16 38.36 -14.87 13.98
C GLU A 16 36.83 -14.75 14.04
N ASN A 17 36.24 -14.26 12.95
CA ASN A 17 34.96 -14.73 12.44
C ASN A 17 34.65 -14.12 11.06
N SER A 18 35.44 -14.47 10.04
CA SER A 18 35.03 -14.23 8.65
C SER A 18 33.94 -15.24 8.28
N SER A 19 32.74 -15.10 8.87
CA SER A 19 31.57 -15.80 8.35
C SER A 19 31.38 -15.30 6.93
N GLU A 20 31.48 -16.20 5.95
CA GLU A 20 31.28 -15.89 4.54
C GLU A 20 30.01 -15.04 4.40
N THR A 21 30.18 -13.84 3.84
CA THR A 21 29.09 -12.86 3.69
C THR A 21 28.25 -13.32 2.51
N THR A 22 27.19 -14.07 2.77
CA THR A 22 26.32 -14.60 1.72
C THR A 22 25.23 -13.58 1.35
N PHE A 23 24.72 -13.70 0.13
CA PHE A 23 23.62 -12.88 -0.36
C PHE A 23 22.41 -12.92 0.59
N GLU A 24 22.08 -14.09 1.14
CA GLU A 24 20.94 -14.29 2.05
C GLU A 24 21.13 -13.55 3.37
N LYS A 25 22.33 -13.58 3.95
CA LYS A 25 22.62 -12.85 5.21
C LYS A 25 22.54 -11.33 5.00
N VAL A 26 23.05 -10.85 3.87
CA VAL A 26 23.08 -9.41 3.58
C VAL A 26 21.71 -8.87 3.21
N SER A 27 20.98 -9.58 2.35
CA SER A 27 19.60 -9.20 1.98
C SER A 27 18.69 -9.12 3.21
N ARG A 28 18.75 -10.12 4.10
CA ARG A 28 18.01 -10.08 5.37
C ARG A 28 18.36 -8.88 6.23
N ARG A 29 19.66 -8.58 6.38
CA ARG A 29 20.11 -7.40 7.13
C ARG A 29 19.61 -6.09 6.52
N ILE A 30 19.59 -5.97 5.19
CA ILE A 30 19.04 -4.78 4.50
C ILE A 30 17.54 -4.67 4.75
N ALA A 31 16.78 -5.78 4.64
CA ALA A 31 15.35 -5.78 4.93
C ALA A 31 15.07 -5.37 6.40
N ASP A 32 15.77 -5.98 7.36
CA ASP A 32 15.64 -5.64 8.79
C ASP A 32 15.92 -4.16 9.07
N ARG A 33 16.89 -3.54 8.37
CA ARG A 33 17.15 -2.09 8.47
C ARG A 33 16.01 -1.24 7.93
N GLY A 34 15.36 -1.66 6.84
CA GLY A 34 14.18 -0.99 6.29
C GLY A 34 13.01 -1.01 7.29
N LEU A 35 12.72 -2.18 7.87
CA LEU A 35 11.69 -2.31 8.90
C LEU A 35 11.98 -1.46 10.16
N ASP A 36 13.22 -1.43 10.61
CA ASP A 36 13.65 -0.58 11.73
C ASP A 36 13.53 0.91 11.41
N PHE A 37 13.77 1.29 10.15
CA PHE A 37 13.55 2.66 9.67
C PHE A 37 12.08 3.06 9.83
N HIS A 38 11.13 2.21 9.41
CA HIS A 38 9.69 2.45 9.61
C HIS A 38 9.36 2.69 11.09
N GLY A 39 9.89 1.88 12.00
CA GLY A 39 9.64 2.06 13.44
C GLY A 39 10.17 3.38 14.01
N LYS A 40 11.31 3.86 13.49
CA LYS A 40 11.94 5.13 13.94
C LYS A 40 11.29 6.37 13.34
N GLU A 41 10.74 6.27 12.14
CA GLU A 41 10.13 7.42 11.47
C GLU A 41 8.61 7.47 11.68
N HIS A 42 7.89 6.36 11.53
CA HIS A 42 6.45 6.35 11.28
C HIS A 42 5.58 5.78 12.38
N ASP A 43 6.15 5.04 13.34
CA ASP A 43 5.38 4.57 14.50
C ASP A 43 5.03 5.73 15.44
N GLU A 44 4.18 5.48 16.45
CA GLU A 44 3.67 6.51 17.37
C GLU A 44 4.78 7.31 18.07
N SER A 45 5.91 6.67 18.40
CA SER A 45 7.09 7.32 18.98
C SER A 45 8.12 7.81 17.95
N GLY A 46 7.81 7.67 16.66
CA GLY A 46 8.68 8.06 15.55
C GLY A 46 8.74 9.56 15.33
N ARG A 47 9.57 9.99 14.38
CA ARG A 47 9.77 11.42 14.06
C ARG A 47 8.56 12.06 13.37
N ASP A 48 7.87 11.30 12.53
CA ASP A 48 6.68 11.72 11.78
C ASP A 48 5.62 10.59 11.80
N PRO A 49 4.91 10.44 12.94
CA PRO A 49 3.98 9.34 13.15
C PRO A 49 2.87 9.27 12.10
N LYS A 50 2.68 8.09 11.54
CA LYS A 50 1.65 7.76 10.55
C LYS A 50 0.54 6.92 11.21
N THR A 51 -0.55 6.72 10.48
CA THR A 51 -1.65 5.85 10.94
C THR A 51 -1.72 4.58 10.10
N TYR A 52 -1.51 4.69 8.79
CA TYR A 52 -1.50 3.55 7.89
C TYR A 52 -0.07 3.05 7.66
N HIS A 53 0.84 3.96 7.29
CA HIS A 53 2.22 3.58 6.93
C HIS A 53 3.16 3.42 8.12
N THR A 54 2.75 2.64 9.13
CA THR A 54 3.56 2.27 10.30
C THR A 54 4.45 1.06 10.00
N SER A 55 5.25 0.61 10.97
CA SER A 55 6.06 -0.61 10.84
C SER A 55 5.23 -1.91 10.76
N GLU A 56 3.92 -1.87 11.06
CA GLU A 56 3.01 -3.01 10.83
C GLU A 56 2.74 -3.22 9.33
N HIS A 57 2.59 -2.13 8.56
CA HIS A 57 2.25 -2.18 7.12
C HIS A 57 3.21 -3.07 6.32
N PRO A 58 4.54 -2.82 6.27
CA PRO A 58 5.45 -3.67 5.50
C PRO A 58 5.47 -5.13 5.98
N ARG A 59 5.23 -5.42 7.26
CA ARG A 59 5.14 -6.80 7.77
C ARG A 59 3.91 -7.55 7.27
N VAL A 60 2.79 -6.84 7.15
CA VAL A 60 1.60 -7.40 6.49
C VAL A 60 1.96 -7.73 5.04
N LEU A 61 2.64 -6.81 4.34
CA LEU A 61 3.06 -7.00 2.96
C LEU A 61 4.03 -8.19 2.77
N GLU A 62 4.98 -8.42 3.67
CA GLU A 62 5.89 -9.58 3.64
C GLU A 62 5.15 -10.91 3.56
N SER A 63 4.09 -11.06 4.37
CA SER A 63 3.24 -12.26 4.36
C SER A 63 2.54 -12.47 3.01
N ARG A 64 2.01 -11.39 2.43
CA ARG A 64 1.36 -11.40 1.10
C ARG A 64 2.37 -11.75 0.01
N ALA A 65 3.54 -11.13 0.08
CA ALA A 65 4.62 -11.30 -0.88
C ALA A 65 5.13 -12.73 -0.92
N LYS A 66 5.26 -13.37 0.25
CA LYS A 66 5.64 -14.77 0.34
C LYS A 66 4.64 -15.68 -0.40
N GLN A 67 3.34 -15.49 -0.18
CA GLN A 67 2.30 -16.27 -0.86
C GLN A 67 2.37 -16.10 -2.39
N MET A 68 2.58 -14.88 -2.86
CA MET A 68 2.71 -14.61 -4.29
C MET A 68 4.04 -15.11 -4.88
N ALA A 69 5.13 -15.03 -4.13
CA ALA A 69 6.42 -15.57 -4.53
C ALA A 69 6.34 -17.10 -4.72
N GLU A 70 5.61 -17.79 -3.84
CA GLU A 70 5.31 -19.22 -3.98
C GLU A 70 4.40 -19.49 -5.20
N ALA A 71 3.40 -18.65 -5.44
CA ALA A 71 2.49 -18.78 -6.58
C ALA A 71 3.20 -18.58 -7.93
N LEU A 72 4.12 -17.62 -8.01
CA LEU A 72 4.91 -17.27 -9.19
C LEU A 72 6.23 -18.06 -9.31
N GLU A 73 6.52 -18.91 -8.32
CA GLU A 73 7.68 -19.81 -8.23
C GLU A 73 9.01 -19.05 -8.32
N LEU A 74 9.11 -17.96 -7.56
CA LEU A 74 10.33 -17.17 -7.44
C LEU A 74 11.44 -18.01 -6.79
N SER A 75 12.66 -17.88 -7.29
CA SER A 75 13.83 -18.42 -6.59
C SER A 75 14.11 -17.66 -5.29
N PRO A 76 14.86 -18.24 -4.33
CA PRO A 76 15.20 -17.56 -3.08
C PRO A 76 15.83 -16.18 -3.27
N LYS A 77 16.68 -16.04 -4.30
CA LYS A 77 17.30 -14.75 -4.65
C LYS A 77 16.26 -13.70 -5.05
N GLN A 78 15.32 -14.09 -5.89
CA GLN A 78 14.26 -13.20 -6.38
C GLN A 78 13.31 -12.77 -5.27
N TYR A 79 12.92 -13.71 -4.41
CA TYR A 79 12.10 -13.39 -3.24
C TYR A 79 12.83 -12.42 -2.30
N ALA A 80 14.13 -12.59 -2.05
CA ALA A 80 14.89 -11.66 -1.22
C ALA A 80 14.99 -10.23 -1.80
N LEU A 81 14.99 -10.07 -3.13
CA LEU A 81 14.91 -8.75 -3.75
C LEU A 81 13.54 -8.10 -3.51
N ALA A 82 12.46 -8.86 -3.63
CA ALA A 82 11.11 -8.38 -3.33
C ALA A 82 10.95 -8.04 -1.84
N ASP A 83 11.50 -8.86 -0.95
CA ASP A 83 11.48 -8.68 0.50
C ASP A 83 12.18 -7.38 0.92
N MET A 84 13.39 -7.12 0.39
CA MET A 84 14.07 -5.85 0.58
C MET A 84 13.25 -4.68 0.01
N ALA A 85 12.67 -4.81 -1.18
CA ALA A 85 11.87 -3.73 -1.75
C ALA A 85 10.63 -3.40 -0.88
N ILE A 86 9.96 -4.41 -0.33
CA ILE A 86 8.84 -4.24 0.61
C ILE A 86 9.28 -3.54 1.89
N ALA A 87 10.40 -3.93 2.47
CA ALA A 87 10.88 -3.30 3.71
C ALA A 87 11.29 -1.83 3.51
N TRP A 88 11.48 -1.38 2.27
CA TRP A 88 11.96 -0.03 1.95
C TRP A 88 10.95 0.86 1.21
N HIS A 89 9.86 0.31 0.63
CA HIS A 89 8.99 1.04 -0.32
C HIS A 89 8.42 2.34 0.23
N ASP A 90 8.12 2.37 1.52
CA ASP A 90 7.48 3.50 2.21
C ASP A 90 8.39 4.08 3.29
N THR A 91 9.71 4.01 3.11
CA THR A 91 10.67 4.66 4.03
C THR A 91 10.70 6.17 3.85
N VAL A 92 10.37 6.71 2.67
CA VAL A 92 10.24 8.16 2.47
C VAL A 92 8.79 8.52 2.23
N ILE A 93 8.18 9.21 3.20
CA ILE A 93 6.79 9.63 3.11
C ILE A 93 6.64 11.12 3.43
N ASN A 94 6.81 11.96 2.41
CA ASN A 94 6.66 13.41 2.53
C ASN A 94 5.24 13.88 2.18
N TYR A 95 4.74 14.83 2.97
CA TYR A 95 3.42 15.46 2.85
C TYR A 95 3.52 16.98 2.80
N ASP A 96 2.68 17.63 2.00
CA ASP A 96 2.24 18.99 2.37
C ASP A 96 1.24 18.86 3.52
N ARG A 97 1.45 19.65 4.58
CA ARG A 97 0.53 19.68 5.72
C ARG A 97 -0.86 20.11 5.24
N ALA A 98 -1.89 19.45 5.78
CA ALA A 98 -3.27 19.87 5.58
C ALA A 98 -3.45 21.33 6.05
N ASP A 99 -4.21 22.13 5.30
CA ASP A 99 -4.58 23.48 5.74
C ASP A 99 -5.35 23.37 7.06
N GLN A 100 -4.80 23.95 8.13
CA GLN A 100 -5.38 23.84 9.46
C GLN A 100 -6.74 24.54 9.59
N ASN A 101 -7.10 25.39 8.64
CA ASN A 101 -8.36 26.13 8.61
C ASN A 101 -9.47 25.40 7.83
N GLU A 102 -9.15 24.33 7.11
CA GLU A 102 -10.13 23.54 6.35
C GLU A 102 -10.25 22.14 6.96
N ILE A 103 -11.39 21.86 7.58
CA ILE A 103 -11.60 20.66 8.41
C ILE A 103 -11.45 19.35 7.61
N LEU A 104 -11.84 19.37 6.34
CA LEU A 104 -11.70 18.24 5.41
C LEU A 104 -10.45 18.32 4.53
N ALA A 105 -9.50 19.21 4.84
CA ALA A 105 -8.24 19.25 4.11
C ALA A 105 -7.49 17.93 4.28
N MET A 106 -7.24 17.27 3.15
CA MET A 106 -6.41 16.08 3.10
C MET A 106 -4.94 16.48 3.06
N VAL A 107 -4.07 15.65 3.65
CA VAL A 107 -2.63 15.77 3.38
C VAL A 107 -2.37 15.52 1.90
N ARG A 108 -1.51 16.33 1.29
CA ARG A 108 -1.10 16.11 -0.09
C ARG A 108 0.18 15.29 -0.11
N ARG A 109 0.06 14.01 -0.47
CA ARG A 109 1.22 13.12 -0.59
C ARG A 109 2.11 13.53 -1.76
N HIS A 110 3.43 13.56 -1.54
CA HIS A 110 4.43 13.83 -2.59
C HIS A 110 4.69 12.57 -3.43
N ARG A 111 3.64 11.91 -3.94
CA ARG A 111 3.74 10.68 -4.76
C ARG A 111 4.59 10.86 -6.03
N GLY A 112 5.24 9.83 -6.51
CA GLY A 112 5.97 9.78 -7.78
C GLY A 112 7.21 8.90 -7.65
N ALA A 113 7.40 7.97 -8.58
CA ALA A 113 8.63 7.20 -8.64
C ALA A 113 9.77 7.98 -9.30
N ARG A 114 9.45 8.89 -10.24
CA ARG A 114 10.44 9.63 -11.04
C ARG A 114 10.07 11.09 -11.20
N ALA A 115 11.07 11.95 -11.39
CA ALA A 115 10.89 13.37 -11.74
C ALA A 115 9.91 13.63 -12.91
N GLY A 116 9.75 12.67 -13.83
CA GLY A 116 8.81 12.73 -14.96
C GLY A 116 7.37 12.31 -14.65
N ASP A 117 7.11 11.67 -13.51
CA ASP A 117 5.75 11.26 -13.10
C ASP A 117 4.91 12.47 -12.67
N LYS A 118 5.56 13.60 -12.35
CA LYS A 118 4.92 14.89 -12.12
C LYS A 118 5.37 15.90 -13.16
N PRO A 119 4.51 16.87 -13.55
CA PRO A 119 4.85 17.85 -14.60
C PRO A 119 6.14 18.66 -14.34
N LYS A 120 6.56 18.81 -13.08
CA LYS A 120 7.80 19.45 -12.61
C LYS A 120 8.18 18.92 -11.21
N GLY A 121 9.43 18.53 -10.97
CA GLY A 121 9.91 18.19 -9.61
C GLY A 121 11.12 17.26 -9.57
N ALA A 122 11.64 17.02 -8.36
CA ALA A 122 12.53 15.90 -8.06
C ALA A 122 11.71 14.59 -7.97
N ASP A 123 12.37 13.46 -7.69
CA ASP A 123 11.69 12.21 -7.42
C ASP A 123 10.70 12.35 -6.25
N GLY A 124 9.57 11.66 -6.32
CA GLY A 124 8.59 11.60 -5.24
C GLY A 124 8.96 10.57 -4.18
N ASN A 125 8.02 10.29 -3.29
CA ASN A 125 8.18 9.37 -2.17
C ASN A 125 8.75 8.01 -2.59
N GLU A 126 8.14 7.37 -3.59
CA GLU A 126 8.55 6.05 -4.07
C GLU A 126 9.97 6.08 -4.66
N GLY A 127 10.31 7.10 -5.44
CA GLY A 127 11.65 7.25 -6.01
C GLY A 127 12.73 7.52 -4.97
N ALA A 128 12.40 8.30 -3.93
CA ALA A 128 13.30 8.56 -2.81
C ALA A 128 13.54 7.30 -1.96
N SER A 129 12.49 6.55 -1.64
CA SER A 129 12.58 5.22 -1.01
C SER A 129 13.44 4.26 -1.83
N ALA A 130 13.24 4.19 -3.15
CA ALA A 130 14.05 3.39 -4.06
C ALA A 130 15.52 3.84 -4.09
N GLY A 131 15.78 5.14 -3.91
CA GLY A 131 17.11 5.73 -3.73
C GLY A 131 17.84 5.17 -2.52
N LEU A 132 17.16 5.15 -1.37
CA LEU A 132 17.75 4.65 -0.12
C LEU A 132 18.08 3.15 -0.19
N LEU A 133 17.19 2.32 -0.76
CA LEU A 133 17.48 0.90 -0.94
C LEU A 133 18.68 0.67 -1.87
N GLU A 134 18.76 1.39 -2.99
CA GLU A 134 19.92 1.31 -3.88
C GLU A 134 21.23 1.64 -3.14
N GLU A 135 21.24 2.72 -2.35
CA GLU A 135 22.41 3.11 -1.56
C GLU A 135 22.83 1.98 -0.61
N GLN A 136 21.90 1.38 0.13
CA GLN A 136 22.19 0.26 1.01
C GLN A 136 22.78 -0.95 0.28
N MET A 137 22.22 -1.34 -0.86
CA MET A 137 22.73 -2.46 -1.67
C MET A 137 24.15 -2.17 -2.17
N ARG A 138 24.42 -0.93 -2.61
CA ARG A 138 25.75 -0.52 -3.08
C ARG A 138 26.77 -0.45 -1.95
N ASP A 139 26.37 0.02 -0.78
CA ASP A 139 27.27 0.12 0.37
C ASP A 139 27.64 -1.26 0.91
N GLU A 140 26.73 -2.23 0.91
CA GLU A 140 27.05 -3.61 1.29
C GLU A 140 28.02 -4.28 0.30
N ASN A 141 27.93 -3.98 -1.01
CA ASN A 141 28.94 -4.38 -1.98
C ASN A 141 30.33 -3.78 -1.65
N LYS A 142 30.39 -2.50 -1.24
CA LYS A 142 31.64 -1.84 -0.85
C LYS A 142 32.21 -2.44 0.44
N ILE A 143 31.39 -2.61 1.48
CA ILE A 143 31.80 -3.13 2.80
C ILE A 143 32.33 -4.55 2.68
N SER A 144 31.67 -5.40 1.90
CA SER A 144 32.10 -6.79 1.70
C SER A 144 33.30 -6.95 0.75
N ASN A 145 33.73 -5.86 0.08
CA ASN A 145 34.70 -5.89 -1.01
C ASN A 145 34.38 -6.98 -2.06
N SER A 146 33.09 -7.21 -2.30
CA SER A 146 32.59 -8.27 -3.17
C SER A 146 31.30 -7.84 -3.87
N LYS A 147 31.01 -8.43 -5.04
CA LYS A 147 29.80 -8.12 -5.81
C LYS A 147 28.65 -9.02 -5.36
N ILE A 148 28.06 -8.71 -4.19
CA ILE A 148 26.89 -9.42 -3.64
C ILE A 148 25.67 -9.15 -4.53
N PHE A 149 25.42 -7.88 -4.82
CA PHE A 149 24.33 -7.42 -5.68
C PHE A 149 24.87 -6.99 -7.04
N THR A 150 24.28 -7.50 -8.11
CA THR A 150 24.55 -7.01 -9.47
C THR A 150 23.79 -5.72 -9.75
N GLU A 151 24.18 -4.99 -10.80
CA GLU A 151 23.43 -3.81 -11.24
C GLU A 151 21.99 -4.16 -11.63
N GLU A 152 21.77 -5.38 -12.16
CA GLU A 152 20.43 -5.87 -12.48
C GLU A 152 19.61 -6.11 -11.20
N ASP A 153 20.21 -6.70 -10.15
CA ASP A 153 19.54 -6.88 -8.86
C ASP A 153 19.09 -5.53 -8.26
N ILE A 154 19.98 -4.53 -8.31
CA ILE A 154 19.70 -3.16 -7.85
C ILE A 154 18.57 -2.53 -8.69
N ARG A 155 18.63 -2.67 -10.02
CA ARG A 155 17.61 -2.15 -10.93
C ARG A 155 16.23 -2.77 -10.66
N ILE A 156 16.17 -4.08 -10.42
CA ILE A 156 14.92 -4.79 -10.11
C ILE A 156 14.36 -4.32 -8.76
N ALA A 157 15.19 -4.23 -7.73
CA ALA A 157 14.76 -3.78 -6.40
C ALA A 157 14.23 -2.34 -6.41
N ARG A 158 14.89 -1.44 -7.14
CA ARG A 158 14.40 -0.07 -7.37
C ARG A 158 13.07 -0.06 -8.11
N TRP A 159 12.98 -0.80 -9.21
CA TRP A 159 11.76 -0.86 -10.01
C TRP A 159 10.58 -1.44 -9.21
N ALA A 160 10.83 -2.40 -8.31
CA ALA A 160 9.81 -2.94 -7.42
C ALA A 160 9.19 -1.86 -6.53
N ILE A 161 9.99 -0.93 -6.01
CA ILE A 161 9.50 0.23 -5.25
C ILE A 161 8.84 1.24 -6.19
N ASP A 162 9.45 1.59 -7.33
CA ASP A 162 8.82 2.48 -8.32
C ASP A 162 7.41 2.01 -8.71
N ALA A 163 7.19 0.70 -8.76
CA ALA A 163 5.94 0.08 -9.14
C ALA A 163 4.83 0.15 -8.08
N THR A 164 5.13 0.53 -6.83
CA THR A 164 4.08 0.82 -5.84
C THR A 164 3.41 2.15 -6.10
N TYR A 165 4.05 3.06 -6.85
CA TYR A 165 3.48 4.35 -7.23
C TYR A 165 2.15 4.16 -7.97
N PRO A 166 1.04 4.65 -7.39
CA PRO A 166 -0.20 4.71 -8.12
C PRO A 166 -0.33 6.07 -8.80
N ASP A 167 -0.48 6.06 -10.13
CA ASP A 167 -1.06 7.19 -10.82
C ASP A 167 -2.57 7.15 -10.61
N VAL A 168 -3.07 8.13 -9.87
CA VAL A 168 -4.47 8.21 -9.52
C VAL A 168 -5.11 9.29 -10.34
N ASN A 169 -6.04 8.90 -11.22
CA ASN A 169 -6.92 9.85 -11.90
C ASN A 169 -8.02 10.31 -10.92
N LEU A 170 -7.60 10.93 -9.82
CA LEU A 170 -8.49 11.66 -8.90
C LEU A 170 -8.75 13.01 -9.54
N GLY A 171 -9.73 13.08 -10.45
CA GLY A 171 -10.43 14.34 -10.65
C GLY A 171 -10.86 14.91 -9.28
N SER A 172 -11.17 16.20 -9.21
CA SER A 172 -11.39 16.95 -7.96
C SER A 172 -12.32 16.32 -6.91
N ASP A 173 -13.14 15.33 -7.29
CA ASP A 173 -14.17 14.76 -6.42
C ASP A 173 -14.21 13.22 -6.37
N PHE A 174 -13.09 12.49 -6.59
CA PHE A 174 -13.09 11.01 -6.60
C PHE A 174 -14.18 10.42 -7.53
N LYS A 175 -14.56 11.14 -8.61
CA LYS A 175 -15.76 10.84 -9.41
C LYS A 175 -15.76 9.44 -10.04
N GLY A 176 -14.63 8.75 -9.99
CA GLY A 176 -14.45 7.38 -10.40
C GLY A 176 -14.52 7.21 -11.92
N ALA A 177 -13.92 6.13 -12.41
CA ALA A 177 -14.06 5.72 -13.80
C ALA A 177 -15.13 4.63 -13.89
N VAL A 178 -15.90 4.65 -14.98
CA VAL A 178 -16.91 3.64 -15.28
C VAL A 178 -16.20 2.34 -15.62
N PHE A 179 -16.62 1.24 -14.99
CA PHE A 179 -15.92 -0.04 -15.16
C PHE A 179 -16.01 -0.59 -16.59
N GLU A 180 -17.20 -0.48 -17.21
CA GLU A 180 -17.45 -0.98 -18.57
C GLU A 180 -16.67 -0.21 -19.66
N GLU A 181 -16.22 1.02 -19.36
CA GLU A 181 -15.39 1.83 -20.26
C GLU A 181 -13.90 1.43 -20.22
N TYR A 182 -13.52 0.57 -19.28
CA TYR A 182 -12.14 0.11 -19.17
C TYR A 182 -11.75 -0.74 -20.40
N PRO A 183 -10.64 -0.45 -21.10
CA PRO A 183 -10.27 -1.18 -22.32
C PRO A 183 -10.09 -2.69 -22.14
N TYR A 184 -9.81 -3.15 -20.91
CA TYR A 184 -9.64 -4.56 -20.58
C TYR A 184 -10.88 -5.18 -19.92
N TYR A 185 -12.00 -4.45 -19.78
CA TYR A 185 -13.22 -4.94 -19.12
C TYR A 185 -13.69 -6.28 -19.71
N GLY A 186 -13.89 -6.33 -21.04
CA GLY A 186 -14.33 -7.55 -21.72
C GLY A 186 -13.36 -8.73 -21.57
N ALA A 187 -12.05 -8.45 -21.57
CA ALA A 187 -11.04 -9.47 -21.33
C ALA A 187 -11.07 -9.96 -19.88
N ALA A 188 -11.26 -9.08 -18.90
CA ALA A 188 -11.31 -9.42 -17.49
C ALA A 188 -12.50 -10.34 -17.17
N ILE A 189 -13.71 -9.97 -17.57
CA ILE A 189 -14.92 -10.78 -17.32
C ILE A 189 -14.92 -12.10 -18.09
N SER A 190 -14.29 -12.15 -19.28
CA SER A 190 -14.15 -13.40 -20.04
C SER A 190 -13.16 -14.36 -19.38
N GLN A 191 -12.12 -13.84 -18.71
CA GLN A 191 -11.15 -14.64 -17.99
C GLN A 191 -11.66 -15.07 -16.61
N ASN A 192 -12.49 -14.24 -15.99
CA ASN A 192 -13.11 -14.46 -14.68
C ASN A 192 -14.64 -14.26 -14.77
N PRO A 193 -15.39 -15.31 -15.14
CA PRO A 193 -16.84 -15.22 -15.26
C PRO A 193 -17.57 -14.90 -13.94
N GLU A 194 -16.96 -15.23 -12.79
CA GLU A 194 -17.52 -14.89 -11.48
C GLU A 194 -17.46 -13.39 -11.22
N LEU A 195 -16.34 -12.74 -11.57
CA LEU A 195 -16.25 -11.28 -11.59
C LEU A 195 -17.33 -10.69 -12.49
N GLY A 196 -17.53 -11.23 -13.70
CA GLY A 196 -18.60 -10.78 -14.61
C GLY A 196 -20.00 -10.85 -14.01
N LYS A 197 -20.36 -11.96 -13.35
CA LYS A 197 -21.65 -12.08 -12.63
C LYS A 197 -21.77 -11.04 -11.51
N PHE A 198 -20.68 -10.81 -10.78
CA PHE A 198 -20.66 -9.84 -9.70
C PHE A 198 -20.74 -8.39 -10.18
N MET A 199 -20.20 -8.07 -11.35
CA MET A 199 -20.37 -6.75 -11.97
C MET A 199 -21.86 -6.43 -12.24
N GLU A 200 -22.65 -7.41 -12.68
CA GLU A 200 -24.09 -7.24 -12.87
C GLU A 200 -24.83 -7.05 -11.53
N GLU A 201 -24.41 -7.75 -10.47
CA GLU A 201 -24.91 -7.55 -9.10
C GLU A 201 -24.67 -6.10 -8.64
N LEU A 202 -23.43 -5.60 -8.77
CA LEU A 202 -23.08 -4.22 -8.40
C LEU A 202 -23.81 -3.16 -9.23
N LYS A 203 -24.03 -3.42 -10.52
CA LYS A 203 -24.84 -2.56 -11.38
C LYS A 203 -26.29 -2.47 -10.89
N GLY A 204 -26.87 -3.57 -10.43
CA GLY A 204 -28.18 -3.59 -9.77
C GLY A 204 -28.22 -2.75 -8.49
N GLU A 205 -27.08 -2.64 -7.80
CA GLU A 205 -26.88 -1.81 -6.61
C GLU A 205 -26.46 -0.36 -6.92
N GLY A 206 -26.43 0.04 -8.20
CA GLY A 206 -26.07 1.38 -8.65
C GLY A 206 -24.56 1.69 -8.65
N ILE A 207 -23.71 0.69 -8.40
CA ILE A 207 -22.25 0.82 -8.35
C ILE A 207 -21.68 0.46 -9.71
N ILE A 208 -21.57 1.47 -10.59
CA ILE A 208 -21.09 1.31 -11.98
C ILE A 208 -19.71 1.91 -12.22
N LYS A 209 -19.14 2.54 -11.20
CA LYS A 209 -17.86 3.23 -11.24
C LYS A 209 -17.18 3.19 -9.88
N GLY A 210 -15.87 3.43 -9.87
CA GLY A 210 -15.06 3.47 -8.64
C GLY A 210 -13.77 4.26 -8.84
N PRO A 211 -13.00 4.51 -7.77
CA PRO A 211 -11.72 5.19 -7.86
C PRO A 211 -10.71 4.30 -8.61
N MET A 212 -10.25 4.78 -9.77
CA MET A 212 -9.31 4.06 -10.62
C MET A 212 -7.87 4.38 -10.22
N PHE A 213 -7.08 3.34 -9.98
CA PHE A 213 -5.65 3.41 -9.72
C PHE A 213 -4.91 2.69 -10.84
N PHE A 214 -3.93 3.37 -11.41
CA PHE A 214 -3.06 2.84 -12.46
C PHE A 214 -1.64 2.70 -11.90
N GLN A 215 -0.93 1.63 -12.25
CA GLN A 215 0.49 1.45 -11.90
C GLN A 215 1.32 1.60 -13.18
N PRO A 216 1.68 2.84 -13.58
CA PRO A 216 2.30 3.10 -14.88
C PRO A 216 3.60 2.34 -15.09
N HIS A 217 4.37 2.13 -14.01
CA HIS A 217 5.65 1.44 -14.05
C HIS A 217 5.51 -0.09 -14.21
N ILE A 218 4.30 -0.64 -14.15
CA ILE A 218 4.01 -2.04 -14.53
C ILE A 218 3.24 -2.07 -15.84
N GLU A 219 2.11 -1.38 -15.86
CA GLU A 219 1.11 -1.56 -16.92
C GLU A 219 1.61 -1.02 -18.26
N MET A 220 2.29 0.14 -18.31
CA MET A 220 2.78 0.70 -19.57
C MET A 220 3.90 -0.14 -20.20
N PRO A 221 4.92 -0.64 -19.47
CA PRO A 221 5.85 -1.62 -20.02
C PRO A 221 5.14 -2.86 -20.58
N MET A 222 4.22 -3.46 -19.83
CA MET A 222 3.51 -4.66 -20.28
C MET A 222 2.67 -4.43 -21.52
N GLU A 223 1.99 -3.28 -21.63
CA GLU A 223 1.24 -2.88 -22.82
C GLU A 223 2.12 -2.68 -24.05
N ARG A 224 3.37 -2.25 -23.86
CA ARG A 224 4.39 -2.16 -24.91
C ARG A 224 5.03 -3.50 -25.27
N GLY A 225 4.63 -4.59 -24.61
CA GLY A 225 5.20 -5.92 -24.82
C GLY A 225 6.52 -6.17 -24.07
N GLU A 226 6.89 -5.27 -23.15
CA GLU A 226 8.06 -5.43 -22.30
C GLU A 226 7.72 -6.37 -21.12
N LYS A 227 8.68 -7.24 -20.77
CA LYS A 227 8.54 -8.13 -19.61
C LYS A 227 8.81 -7.36 -18.32
N VAL A 228 7.98 -7.57 -17.32
CA VAL A 228 8.16 -7.04 -15.97
C VAL A 228 8.68 -8.17 -15.07
N PRO A 229 9.81 -7.98 -14.36
CA PRO A 229 10.32 -8.98 -13.43
C PRO A 229 9.25 -9.37 -12.39
N LYS A 230 9.18 -10.66 -12.07
CA LYS A 230 8.15 -11.18 -11.16
C LYS A 230 8.26 -10.59 -9.75
N GLU A 231 9.45 -10.21 -9.33
CA GLU A 231 9.75 -9.50 -8.08
C GLU A 231 9.02 -8.16 -8.00
N VAL A 232 9.01 -7.41 -9.11
CA VAL A 232 8.30 -6.13 -9.24
C VAL A 232 6.80 -6.35 -9.12
N LEU A 233 6.27 -7.38 -9.77
CA LEU A 233 4.86 -7.76 -9.66
C LEU A 233 4.47 -8.15 -8.23
N VAL A 234 5.31 -8.95 -7.55
CA VAL A 234 5.08 -9.37 -6.17
C VAL A 234 4.98 -8.16 -5.23
N VAL A 235 5.89 -7.20 -5.33
CA VAL A 235 5.88 -6.01 -4.46
C VAL A 235 4.65 -5.16 -4.72
N ALA A 236 4.38 -4.82 -5.98
CA ALA A 236 3.24 -3.99 -6.37
C ALA A 236 1.87 -4.61 -6.04
N PHE A 237 1.76 -5.94 -6.15
CA PHE A 237 0.57 -6.67 -5.76
C PHE A 237 0.44 -6.86 -4.25
N SER A 238 1.55 -6.83 -3.50
CA SER A 238 1.51 -6.94 -2.03
C SER A 238 0.93 -5.68 -1.44
N ASP A 239 1.48 -4.54 -1.85
CA ASP A 239 1.09 -3.20 -1.41
C ASP A 239 -0.41 -2.94 -1.62
N LEU A 240 -0.92 -3.25 -2.81
CA LEU A 240 -2.34 -3.09 -3.13
C LEU A 240 -3.19 -4.35 -2.85
N GLY A 241 -2.60 -5.35 -2.18
CA GLY A 241 -3.15 -6.69 -2.06
C GLY A 241 -4.32 -6.81 -1.09
N ALA A 242 -4.51 -5.85 -0.17
CA ALA A 242 -5.55 -5.92 0.85
C ALA A 242 -6.95 -6.17 0.28
N ALA A 243 -7.27 -5.58 -0.88
CA ALA A 243 -8.57 -5.70 -1.52
C ALA A 243 -8.90 -7.12 -2.02
N GLY A 244 -7.90 -7.94 -2.39
CA GLY A 244 -8.12 -9.25 -2.99
C GLY A 244 -7.50 -10.43 -2.25
N LEU A 245 -6.50 -10.17 -1.42
CA LEU A 245 -5.71 -11.17 -0.71
C LEU A 245 -5.92 -11.09 0.81
N GLY A 246 -6.23 -9.89 1.34
CA GLY A 246 -6.71 -9.74 2.70
C GLY A 246 -8.16 -10.19 2.85
N GLU A 247 -8.50 -10.80 3.98
CA GLU A 247 -9.89 -11.03 4.37
C GLU A 247 -10.59 -9.69 4.70
N GLU A 248 -11.92 -9.74 4.82
CA GLU A 248 -12.80 -8.59 5.10
C GLU A 248 -12.23 -7.66 6.20
N VAL A 249 -11.83 -8.24 7.34
CA VAL A 249 -11.36 -7.46 8.49
C VAL A 249 -10.11 -6.65 8.14
N VAL A 250 -9.18 -7.23 7.38
CA VAL A 250 -7.93 -6.57 6.99
C VAL A 250 -8.22 -5.47 5.98
N PHE A 251 -9.04 -5.76 4.96
CA PHE A 251 -9.41 -4.78 3.94
C PHE A 251 -10.10 -3.55 4.54
N LEU A 252 -11.09 -3.76 5.41
CA LEU A 252 -11.83 -2.67 6.03
C LEU A 252 -10.95 -1.84 6.98
N ARG A 253 -10.09 -2.50 7.76
CA ARG A 253 -9.16 -1.85 8.68
C ARG A 253 -8.17 -0.95 7.94
N GLU A 254 -7.49 -1.47 6.92
CA GLU A 254 -6.54 -0.69 6.13
C GLU A 254 -7.20 0.51 5.44
N GLY A 255 -8.43 0.32 4.94
CA GLY A 255 -9.23 1.41 4.39
C GLY A 255 -9.54 2.50 5.43
N ASP A 256 -9.85 2.14 6.67
CA ASP A 256 -10.09 3.12 7.73
C ASP A 256 -8.78 3.80 8.17
N ASP A 257 -7.68 3.05 8.26
CA ASP A 257 -6.36 3.58 8.62
C ASP A 257 -5.86 4.61 7.61
N GLU A 258 -6.01 4.31 6.31
CA GLU A 258 -5.65 5.25 5.23
C GLU A 258 -6.50 6.51 5.29
N MET A 259 -7.80 6.39 5.54
CA MET A 259 -8.70 7.52 5.69
C MET A 259 -8.26 8.46 6.82
N ARG A 260 -7.96 7.90 8.00
CA ARG A 260 -7.53 8.68 9.16
C ARG A 260 -6.20 9.38 8.90
N GLU A 261 -5.30 8.72 8.18
CA GLU A 261 -4.04 9.35 7.78
C GLU A 261 -4.25 10.52 6.81
N LEU A 262 -5.12 10.34 5.81
CA LEU A 262 -5.39 11.36 4.80
C LEU A 262 -6.07 12.60 5.39
N TYR A 263 -7.11 12.42 6.21
CA TYR A 263 -7.81 13.51 6.88
C TYR A 263 -7.14 13.89 8.21
N ALA A 264 -5.91 14.38 8.14
CA ALA A 264 -5.07 14.64 9.31
C ALA A 264 -5.71 15.60 10.32
N ASN A 265 -6.49 16.60 9.89
CA ASN A 265 -7.16 17.53 10.80
C ASN A 265 -8.21 16.84 11.69
N LEU A 266 -8.86 15.79 11.20
CA LEU A 266 -9.86 15.04 11.98
C LEU A 266 -9.23 14.17 13.07
N ARG A 267 -7.92 13.89 13.00
CA ARG A 267 -7.19 13.18 14.07
C ARG A 267 -6.87 14.06 15.28
N ARG A 268 -7.05 15.39 15.17
CA ARG A 268 -6.76 16.33 16.24
C ARG A 268 -7.85 16.22 17.33
N PRO A 269 -7.50 15.90 18.60
CA PRO A 269 -8.49 15.71 19.66
C PRO A 269 -9.41 16.91 19.86
N GLU A 270 -8.89 18.13 19.70
CA GLU A 270 -9.68 19.35 19.83
C GLU A 270 -10.71 19.52 18.70
N VAL A 271 -10.38 19.08 17.48
CA VAL A 271 -11.32 19.13 16.33
C VAL A 271 -12.42 18.10 16.53
N MET A 272 -12.05 16.85 16.85
CA MET A 272 -13.02 15.78 17.04
C MET A 272 -13.92 16.04 18.25
N SER A 273 -13.37 16.54 19.37
CA SER A 273 -14.15 16.93 20.54
C SER A 273 -15.12 18.08 20.24
N ARG A 274 -14.69 19.09 19.47
CA ARG A 274 -15.58 20.16 18.99
C ARG A 274 -16.73 19.58 18.16
N LEU A 275 -16.44 18.70 17.20
CA LEU A 275 -17.49 18.10 16.37
C LEU A 275 -18.47 17.27 17.20
N ILE A 276 -18.01 16.54 18.21
CA ILE A 276 -18.87 15.67 19.03
C ILE A 276 -19.69 16.49 20.04
N ASN A 277 -19.08 17.48 20.69
CA ASN A 277 -19.68 18.18 21.83
C ASN A 277 -20.20 19.58 21.51
N GLY A 278 -19.79 20.18 20.39
CA GLY A 278 -20.15 21.52 19.95
C GLY A 278 -21.62 21.65 19.53
N ASN A 279 -22.22 22.80 19.78
CA ASN A 279 -23.62 23.11 19.49
C ASN A 279 -23.77 24.35 18.61
N GLU A 280 -22.67 24.98 18.20
CA GLU A 280 -22.73 26.16 17.35
C GLU A 280 -23.18 25.78 15.94
N GLU A 281 -23.72 26.74 15.18
CA GLU A 281 -24.22 26.49 13.82
C GLU A 281 -23.11 25.95 12.90
N GLU A 282 -21.88 26.42 13.11
CA GLU A 282 -20.69 25.93 12.41
C GLU A 282 -20.39 24.46 12.73
N ASP A 283 -20.46 24.06 14.00
CA ASP A 283 -20.23 22.67 14.42
C ASP A 283 -21.23 21.71 13.78
N ILE A 284 -22.50 22.14 13.68
CA ILE A 284 -23.56 21.35 13.02
C ILE A 284 -23.24 21.16 11.54
N LYS A 285 -22.90 22.25 10.83
CA LYS A 285 -22.55 22.20 9.41
C LYS A 285 -21.30 21.36 9.16
N ASP A 286 -20.27 21.50 9.98
CA ASP A 286 -19.05 20.72 9.85
C ASP A 286 -19.29 19.24 10.17
N ARG A 287 -20.11 18.90 11.16
CA ARG A 287 -20.54 17.51 11.40
C ARG A 287 -21.20 16.91 10.15
N GLU A 288 -22.13 17.63 9.53
CA GLU A 288 -22.80 17.15 8.31
C GLU A 288 -21.82 16.95 7.15
N ARG A 289 -20.88 17.89 6.95
CA ARG A 289 -19.81 17.77 5.94
C ARG A 289 -18.93 16.55 6.19
N VAL A 290 -18.49 16.36 7.45
CA VAL A 290 -17.61 15.25 7.83
C VAL A 290 -18.34 13.91 7.74
N SER A 291 -19.59 13.81 8.20
CA SER A 291 -20.42 12.62 7.99
C SER A 291 -20.58 12.29 6.50
N GLY A 292 -20.79 13.31 5.66
CA GLY A 292 -20.83 13.15 4.21
C GLY A 292 -19.53 12.57 3.65
N ALA A 293 -18.37 13.06 4.09
CA ALA A 293 -17.07 12.53 3.69
C ALA A 293 -16.85 11.08 4.17
N PHE A 294 -17.27 10.75 5.39
CA PHE A 294 -17.18 9.40 5.95
C PHE A 294 -18.02 8.40 5.14
N PHE A 295 -19.26 8.76 4.82
CA PHE A 295 -20.10 7.93 3.96
C PHE A 295 -19.58 7.84 2.52
N ALA A 296 -19.03 8.94 1.98
CA ALA A 296 -18.41 8.89 0.66
C ALA A 296 -17.22 7.92 0.64
N TRP A 297 -16.39 7.89 1.69
CA TRP A 297 -15.31 6.91 1.82
C TRP A 297 -15.86 5.47 1.82
N LEU A 298 -16.79 5.17 2.74
CA LEU A 298 -17.37 3.83 2.89
C LEU A 298 -18.05 3.34 1.61
N LYS A 299 -18.82 4.20 0.93
CA LYS A 299 -19.56 3.86 -0.30
C LYS A 299 -18.64 3.61 -1.51
N ASN A 300 -17.42 4.14 -1.49
CA ASN A 300 -16.46 3.96 -2.59
C ASN A 300 -15.55 2.73 -2.43
N GLN A 301 -15.47 2.12 -1.24
CA GLN A 301 -14.65 0.92 -1.00
C GLN A 301 -15.00 -0.28 -1.90
N PRO A 302 -16.28 -0.60 -2.18
CA PRO A 302 -16.61 -1.66 -3.14
C PRO A 302 -16.05 -1.37 -4.52
N GLY A 303 -16.19 -0.13 -4.99
CA GLY A 303 -15.69 0.26 -6.30
C GLY A 303 -14.16 0.26 -6.39
N PHE A 304 -13.48 0.55 -5.28
CA PHE A 304 -12.03 0.40 -5.18
C PHE A 304 -11.61 -1.06 -5.36
N ALA A 305 -12.21 -1.99 -4.61
CA ALA A 305 -11.88 -3.41 -4.70
C ALA A 305 -12.12 -3.99 -6.11
N ILE A 306 -13.17 -3.55 -6.80
CA ILE A 306 -13.42 -3.93 -8.20
C ILE A 306 -12.35 -3.41 -9.15
N TRP A 307 -11.90 -2.17 -9.00
CA TRP A 307 -10.80 -1.66 -9.83
C TRP A 307 -9.52 -2.46 -9.63
N GLN A 308 -9.23 -2.87 -8.39
CA GLN A 308 -8.10 -3.76 -8.11
C GLN A 308 -8.27 -5.12 -8.80
N ALA A 309 -9.48 -5.71 -8.78
CA ALA A 309 -9.78 -6.95 -9.49
C ALA A 309 -9.60 -6.81 -11.01
N LEU A 310 -10.12 -5.74 -11.61
CA LEU A 310 -9.97 -5.46 -13.04
C LEU A 310 -8.49 -5.26 -13.43
N ARG A 311 -7.71 -4.56 -12.62
CA ARG A 311 -6.26 -4.39 -12.85
C ARG A 311 -5.53 -5.73 -12.75
N PHE A 312 -5.83 -6.54 -11.75
CA PHE A 312 -5.27 -7.87 -11.59
C PHE A 312 -5.54 -8.75 -12.83
N GLU A 313 -6.78 -8.77 -13.32
CA GLU A 313 -7.16 -9.50 -14.53
C GLU A 313 -6.49 -8.95 -15.81
N LYS A 314 -6.28 -7.63 -15.90
CA LYS A 314 -5.49 -7.03 -16.98
C LYS A 314 -4.05 -7.54 -16.94
N ILE A 315 -3.39 -7.52 -15.78
CA ILE A 315 -2.00 -7.95 -15.65
C ILE A 315 -1.88 -9.44 -16.02
N LEU A 316 -2.77 -10.31 -15.54
CA LEU A 316 -2.80 -11.72 -15.96
C LEU A 316 -2.99 -11.88 -17.48
N CYS A 317 -3.87 -11.08 -18.09
CA CYS A 317 -4.08 -11.07 -19.55
C CYS A 317 -2.78 -10.73 -20.29
N LEU A 318 -2.07 -9.69 -19.84
CA LEU A 318 -0.82 -9.23 -20.44
C LEU A 318 0.30 -10.26 -20.26
N MET A 319 0.48 -10.82 -19.05
CA MET A 319 1.46 -11.87 -18.80
C MET A 319 1.24 -13.09 -19.71
N ARG A 320 -0.02 -13.51 -19.89
CA ARG A 320 -0.37 -14.62 -20.80
C ARG A 320 -0.03 -14.31 -22.26
N ARG A 321 -0.33 -13.10 -22.73
CA ARG A 321 -0.01 -12.68 -24.11
C ARG A 321 1.51 -12.68 -24.37
N GLN A 322 2.31 -12.49 -23.34
CA GLN A 322 3.77 -12.45 -23.39
C GLN A 322 4.43 -13.81 -23.08
N ASP A 323 3.65 -14.88 -22.85
CA ASP A 323 4.12 -16.18 -22.37
C ASP A 323 5.02 -16.05 -21.11
N ASP A 324 4.61 -15.18 -20.18
CA ASP A 324 5.36 -14.86 -18.96
C ASP A 324 4.76 -15.49 -17.69
N ILE A 325 3.62 -16.17 -17.85
CA ILE A 325 2.95 -16.91 -16.79
C ILE A 325 2.45 -18.26 -17.30
N THR A 326 2.74 -19.32 -16.56
CA THR A 326 2.16 -20.64 -16.84
C THR A 326 0.71 -20.73 -16.32
N ARG A 327 -0.08 -21.66 -16.86
CA ARG A 327 -1.44 -21.89 -16.37
C ARG A 327 -1.49 -22.22 -14.87
N ASN A 328 -0.50 -22.98 -14.37
CA ASN A 328 -0.41 -23.33 -12.96
C ASN A 328 -0.15 -22.09 -12.08
N GLN A 329 0.81 -21.24 -12.48
CA GLN A 329 1.11 -19.98 -11.77
C GLN A 329 -0.09 -19.04 -11.77
N GLU A 330 -0.81 -18.93 -12.90
CA GLU A 330 -2.04 -18.14 -13.00
C GLU A 330 -3.11 -18.61 -12.00
N LEU A 331 -3.35 -19.93 -11.94
CA LEU A 331 -4.33 -20.51 -11.01
C LEU A 331 -3.93 -20.28 -9.55
N LYS A 332 -2.64 -20.49 -9.22
CA LYS A 332 -2.12 -20.22 -7.87
C LYS A 332 -2.29 -18.76 -7.48
N LEU A 333 -1.98 -17.81 -8.38
CA LEU A 333 -2.16 -16.38 -8.12
C LEU A 333 -3.63 -16.03 -7.93
N ARG A 334 -4.54 -16.50 -8.79
CA ARG A 334 -5.98 -16.28 -8.63
C ARG A 334 -6.50 -16.82 -7.29
N ALA A 335 -5.96 -17.95 -6.82
CA ALA A 335 -6.31 -18.49 -5.51
C ALA A 335 -5.88 -17.58 -4.35
N GLN A 336 -4.76 -16.85 -4.48
CA GLN A 336 -4.38 -15.83 -3.49
C GLN A 336 -5.29 -14.59 -3.56
N PHE A 337 -5.72 -14.20 -4.76
CA PHE A 337 -6.59 -13.03 -5.00
C PHE A 337 -8.08 -13.37 -5.04
N CYS A 338 -8.54 -14.25 -4.16
CA CYS A 338 -9.92 -14.76 -4.18
C CYS A 338 -10.94 -13.88 -3.43
N HIS A 339 -10.50 -12.90 -2.64
CA HIS A 339 -11.38 -12.13 -1.75
C HIS A 339 -11.96 -10.84 -2.36
N PHE A 340 -11.65 -10.48 -3.61
CA PHE A 340 -12.15 -9.23 -4.21
C PHE A 340 -13.68 -9.07 -4.13
N ILE A 341 -14.40 -10.15 -4.44
CA ILE A 341 -15.87 -10.16 -4.43
C ILE A 341 -16.39 -10.07 -2.99
N ASP A 342 -15.84 -10.87 -2.09
CA ASP A 342 -16.27 -10.91 -0.69
C ASP A 342 -16.00 -9.58 0.02
N ASN A 343 -14.84 -8.98 -0.20
CA ASN A 343 -14.47 -7.67 0.34
C ASN A 343 -15.37 -6.54 -0.22
N SER A 344 -15.75 -6.62 -1.49
CA SER A 344 -16.70 -5.68 -2.10
C SER A 344 -18.10 -5.81 -1.48
N ARG A 345 -18.58 -7.04 -1.27
CA ARG A 345 -19.88 -7.29 -0.61
C ARG A 345 -19.87 -6.86 0.86
N ALA A 346 -18.79 -7.17 1.56
CA ALA A 346 -18.58 -6.81 2.96
C ALA A 346 -18.58 -5.29 3.15
N SER A 347 -17.80 -4.56 2.36
CA SER A 347 -17.77 -3.08 2.41
C SER A 347 -19.12 -2.45 2.04
N LEU A 348 -19.83 -2.99 1.04
CA LEU A 348 -21.18 -2.54 0.70
C LEU A 348 -22.16 -2.77 1.86
N LYS A 349 -22.14 -3.97 2.45
CA LYS A 349 -22.96 -4.31 3.62
C LYS A 349 -22.65 -3.40 4.81
N ARG A 350 -21.37 -3.19 5.11
CA ARG A 350 -20.90 -2.28 6.17
C ARG A 350 -21.43 -0.86 5.93
N SER A 351 -21.26 -0.32 4.73
CA SER A 351 -21.76 1.01 4.39
C SER A 351 -23.27 1.15 4.64
N ARG A 352 -24.06 0.12 4.29
CA ARG A 352 -25.52 0.12 4.51
C ARG A 352 -25.90 0.08 5.99
N ILE A 353 -25.24 -0.79 6.75
CA ILE A 353 -25.47 -0.93 8.20
C ILE A 353 -25.13 0.40 8.89
N MET A 354 -23.96 0.96 8.60
CA MET A 354 -23.52 2.23 9.20
C MET A 354 -24.46 3.39 8.84
N GLU A 355 -24.93 3.46 7.59
CA GLU A 355 -25.88 4.49 7.17
C GLU A 355 -27.27 4.32 7.82
N ALA A 356 -27.76 3.09 7.94
CA ALA A 356 -29.03 2.79 8.59
C ALA A 356 -28.98 3.11 10.10
N GLU A 357 -27.93 2.69 10.81
CA GLU A 357 -27.75 2.96 12.23
C GLU A 357 -27.57 4.47 12.49
N PHE A 358 -26.75 5.15 11.68
CA PHE A 358 -26.59 6.61 11.75
C PHE A 358 -27.92 7.34 11.61
N ASN A 359 -28.71 6.99 10.59
CA ASN A 359 -30.01 7.64 10.35
C ASN A 359 -31.03 7.29 11.43
N GLY A 360 -30.99 6.07 11.98
CA GLY A 360 -31.78 5.67 13.13
C GLY A 360 -31.53 6.57 14.33
N ILE A 361 -30.27 6.72 14.73
CA ILE A 361 -29.86 7.60 15.84
C ILE A 361 -30.21 9.07 15.54
N LYS A 362 -29.93 9.55 14.32
CA LYS A 362 -30.20 10.96 13.94
C LYS A 362 -31.69 11.30 14.01
N SER A 363 -32.57 10.36 13.66
CA SER A 363 -34.03 10.55 13.68
C SER A 363 -34.59 10.81 15.10
N GLU A 364 -33.85 10.42 16.14
CA GLU A 364 -34.19 10.66 17.55
C GLU A 364 -33.70 12.04 18.07
N ARG A 365 -33.30 12.95 17.16
CA ARG A 365 -32.72 14.29 17.42
C ARG A 365 -31.32 14.27 18.05
N GLN A 366 -30.60 13.16 17.90
CA GLN A 366 -29.26 12.98 18.47
C GLN A 366 -28.16 13.09 17.41
N ASP A 367 -28.09 14.23 16.71
CA ASP A 367 -27.10 14.49 15.65
C ASP A 367 -25.66 14.20 16.12
N LYS A 368 -25.33 14.64 17.35
CA LYS A 368 -24.04 14.36 18.00
C LYS A 368 -23.77 12.88 18.24
N GLU A 369 -24.76 12.14 18.72
CA GLU A 369 -24.59 10.72 19.01
C GLU A 369 -24.46 9.92 17.72
N SER A 370 -25.19 10.31 16.67
CA SER A 370 -25.05 9.71 15.33
C SER A 370 -23.66 9.98 14.75
N PHE A 371 -23.14 11.20 14.90
CA PHE A 371 -21.78 11.54 14.48
C PHE A 371 -20.71 10.78 15.28
N ALA A 372 -20.84 10.75 16.61
CA ALA A 372 -19.92 10.01 17.49
C ALA A 372 -19.91 8.51 17.16
N TYR A 373 -21.07 7.92 16.87
CA TYR A 373 -21.17 6.56 16.37
C TYR A 373 -20.35 6.38 15.08
N LEU A 374 -20.49 7.27 14.11
CA LEU A 374 -19.80 7.17 12.82
C LEU A 374 -18.28 7.35 12.95
N ALA A 375 -17.85 8.32 13.76
CA ALA A 375 -16.44 8.57 14.05
C ALA A 375 -15.77 7.39 14.76
N LYS A 376 -16.45 6.79 15.75
CA LYS A 376 -15.96 5.60 16.46
C LYS A 376 -15.78 4.42 15.53
N ASN A 377 -16.78 4.16 14.68
CA ASN A 377 -16.78 3.01 13.77
C ASN A 377 -15.87 3.19 12.55
N THR A 378 -15.25 4.37 12.37
CA THR A 378 -14.18 4.64 11.40
C THR A 378 -12.81 4.81 12.08
N GLY A 379 -12.73 4.54 13.39
CA GLY A 379 -11.49 4.45 14.15
C GLY A 379 -10.95 5.78 14.68
N TYR A 380 -11.73 6.86 14.66
CA TYR A 380 -11.34 8.12 15.28
C TYR A 380 -11.48 8.03 16.81
N ALA A 381 -10.51 8.57 17.53
CA ALA A 381 -10.57 8.73 18.98
C ALA A 381 -11.63 9.77 19.36
N ILE A 382 -12.40 9.49 20.41
CA ILE A 382 -13.52 10.30 20.90
C ILE A 382 -13.23 10.80 22.31
#